data_AF-A0A1D1XKT7-F1
#
_entry.id   AF-A0A1D1XKT7-F1
#
_cell.length_a   1.000
_cell.length_b   1.000
_cell.length_c   1.000
_cell.angle_alpha   90.00
_cell.angle_beta   90.00
_cell.angle_gamma   90.00
#
_symmetry.space_group_name_H-M   'P 1'
#
loop_
_entity.id
_entity.type
_entity.pdbx_description
1 polymer ?
#
loop_
_entity_poly.entity_id
_entity_poly.type
_entity_poly.pdbx_seq_one_letter_code
_entity_poly.pdbx_strand_id
1 'polypeptide(L)'
;MVAAMRWLVDGCRPGDSLVFHFSGHGSQRIDFNHDELDGYDETLCPLDYEANGMISDDEVHATIVKPLPVGVKLHALVDACHSGSSLDLPYVCKINRNGYWQWEPHSRGDKGTSGGLAICLSGCDDNQTSSDTSAFTGDTITG
;
A
#
# COMPACT_ATOMS: atom_id res chain seq x y z
N MET A 1 -4.95 -3.83 -12.77
CA MET A 1 -4.20 -4.19 -11.54
C MET A 1 -5.06 -4.96 -10.53
N VAL A 2 -6.25 -4.46 -10.15
CA VAL A 2 -7.16 -5.12 -9.17
C VAL A 2 -7.49 -6.58 -9.49
N ALA A 3 -7.72 -6.92 -10.77
CA ALA A 3 -7.98 -8.33 -11.15
C ALA A 3 -6.80 -9.27 -10.82
N ALA A 4 -5.56 -8.80 -10.97
CA ALA A 4 -4.36 -9.57 -10.64
C ALA A 4 -4.17 -9.71 -9.12
N MET A 5 -4.54 -8.68 -8.36
CA MET A 5 -4.59 -8.74 -6.89
C MET A 5 -5.59 -9.79 -6.41
N ARG A 6 -6.80 -9.83 -6.99
CA ARG A 6 -7.80 -10.86 -6.69
C ARG A 6 -7.30 -12.26 -7.03
N TRP A 7 -6.65 -12.41 -8.18
CA TRP A 7 -6.04 -13.68 -8.59
C TRP A 7 -4.95 -14.14 -7.60
N LEU A 8 -4.13 -13.22 -7.07
CA LEU A 8 -3.05 -13.54 -6.13
C LEU A 8 -3.57 -14.22 -4.86
N VAL A 9 -4.75 -13.81 -4.38
CA VAL A 9 -5.37 -14.37 -3.17
C VAL A 9 -6.42 -15.44 -3.44
N ASP A 10 -6.70 -15.75 -4.71
CA ASP A 10 -7.73 -16.71 -5.06
C ASP A 10 -7.30 -18.14 -4.72
N GLY A 11 -8.12 -18.83 -3.94
CA GLY A 11 -7.91 -20.24 -3.58
C GLY A 11 -6.74 -20.53 -2.64
N CYS A 12 -6.16 -19.52 -1.96
CA CYS A 12 -5.06 -19.72 -1.01
C CYS A 12 -5.43 -20.68 0.13
N ARG A 13 -4.44 -21.46 0.56
CA ARG A 13 -4.58 -22.48 1.60
C ARG A 13 -3.52 -22.31 2.69
N PRO A 14 -3.78 -22.80 3.91
CA PRO A 14 -2.78 -22.77 4.98
C PRO A 14 -1.43 -23.34 4.52
N GLY A 15 -0.36 -22.57 4.71
CA GLY A 15 1.00 -22.90 4.24
C GLY A 15 1.44 -22.10 3.02
N ASP A 16 0.53 -21.49 2.27
CA ASP A 16 0.88 -20.67 1.11
C ASP A 16 1.61 -19.39 1.51
N SER A 17 2.55 -18.98 0.65
CA SER A 17 3.36 -17.77 0.82
C SER A 17 3.29 -16.94 -0.45
N LEU A 18 2.57 -15.83 -0.38
CA LEU A 18 2.31 -14.92 -1.48
C LEU A 18 3.32 -13.78 -1.46
N VAL A 19 3.61 -13.25 -2.64
CA VAL A 19 4.43 -12.04 -2.82
C VAL A 19 3.65 -11.04 -3.65
N PHE A 20 3.49 -9.84 -3.12
CA PHE A 20 3.01 -8.67 -3.84
C PHE A 20 4.16 -7.68 -3.95
N HIS A 21 4.44 -7.20 -5.16
CA HIS A 21 5.45 -6.19 -5.38
C HIS A 21 4.87 -5.08 -6.24
N PHE A 22 5.02 -3.85 -5.77
CA PHE A 22 4.66 -2.65 -6.51
C PHE A 22 5.79 -1.65 -6.41
N SER A 23 6.16 -1.07 -7.55
CA SER A 23 7.08 0.06 -7.63
C SER A 23 6.52 1.06 -8.63
N GLY A 24 6.38 2.31 -8.21
CA GLY A 24 5.72 3.33 -9.02
C GLY A 24 5.29 4.56 -8.22
N HIS A 25 4.41 5.36 -8.81
CA HIS A 25 3.89 6.55 -8.14
C HIS A 25 2.87 6.17 -7.07
N GLY A 26 3.02 6.80 -5.90
CA GLY A 26 2.00 6.88 -4.87
C GLY A 26 1.48 8.31 -4.77
N SER A 27 0.22 8.47 -4.39
CA SER A 27 -0.41 9.78 -4.14
C SER A 27 -1.26 9.71 -2.88
N GLN A 28 -1.73 10.85 -2.39
CA GLN A 28 -2.62 10.95 -1.23
C GLN A 28 -3.94 11.60 -1.63
N ARG A 29 -5.04 11.13 -1.04
CA ARG A 29 -6.38 11.71 -1.17
C ARG A 29 -6.91 12.07 0.21
N ILE A 30 -7.86 12.99 0.27
CA ILE A 30 -8.52 13.33 1.55
C ILE A 30 -9.32 12.10 2.00
N ASP A 31 -9.04 11.61 3.19
CA ASP A 31 -9.82 10.56 3.83
C ASP A 31 -11.18 11.13 4.25
N PHE A 32 -12.26 10.50 3.76
CA PHE A 32 -13.64 10.84 4.13
C PHE A 32 -14.23 9.92 5.20
N ASN A 33 -13.67 8.73 5.39
CA ASN A 33 -14.12 7.72 6.34
C ASN A 33 -13.49 7.91 7.75
N HIS A 34 -12.40 8.68 7.84
CA HIS A 34 -11.65 9.05 9.05
C HIS A 34 -11.00 7.86 9.79
N ASP A 35 -10.60 6.83 9.05
CA ASP A 35 -9.92 5.65 9.58
C ASP A 35 -8.38 5.76 9.56
N GLU A 36 -7.86 6.78 8.85
CA GLU A 36 -6.48 7.24 8.83
C GLU A 36 -6.17 8.13 10.06
N LEU A 37 -4.93 8.07 10.57
CA LEU A 37 -4.51 8.92 11.71
C LEU A 37 -4.14 10.35 11.28
N ASP A 38 -3.67 10.52 10.05
CA ASP A 38 -3.25 11.81 9.49
C ASP A 38 -4.35 12.47 8.64
N GLY A 39 -5.39 11.72 8.29
CA GLY A 39 -6.56 12.17 7.54
C GLY A 39 -6.41 12.12 6.02
N TYR A 40 -5.47 11.31 5.50
CA TYR A 40 -5.29 11.11 4.06
C TYR A 40 -5.22 9.63 3.70
N ASP A 41 -5.96 9.19 2.68
CA ASP A 41 -5.82 7.86 2.12
C ASP A 41 -4.63 7.83 1.16
N GLU A 42 -3.75 6.84 1.31
CA GLU A 42 -2.72 6.57 0.31
C GLU A 42 -3.27 5.82 -0.89
N THR A 43 -2.68 6.11 -2.04
CA THR A 43 -3.12 5.53 -3.30
C THR A 43 -1.95 5.06 -4.13
N LEU A 44 -2.11 3.90 -4.77
CA LEU A 44 -1.26 3.44 -5.85
C LEU A 44 -1.77 4.04 -7.15
N CYS A 45 -0.87 4.51 -8.02
CA CYS A 45 -1.22 5.07 -9.32
C CYS A 45 -0.89 4.06 -10.45
N PRO A 46 -1.86 3.28 -10.95
CA PRO A 46 -1.68 2.49 -12.16
C PRO A 46 -1.35 3.38 -13.38
N LEU A 47 -0.84 2.78 -14.45
CA LEU A 47 -0.52 3.52 -15.68
C LEU A 47 -1.73 4.28 -16.26
N ASP A 48 -2.93 3.73 -16.09
CA ASP A 48 -4.18 4.26 -16.61
C ASP A 48 -4.98 5.07 -15.57
N TYR A 49 -4.33 5.57 -14.52
CA TYR A 49 -5.01 6.26 -13.42
C TYR A 49 -5.81 7.51 -13.84
N GLU A 50 -5.43 8.17 -14.94
CA GLU A 50 -6.19 9.31 -15.48
C GLU A 50 -7.56 8.90 -16.02
N ALA A 51 -7.68 7.68 -16.56
CA ALA A 51 -8.93 7.17 -17.14
C ALA A 51 -9.71 6.29 -16.16
N ASN A 52 -9.02 5.49 -15.34
CA ASN A 52 -9.61 4.47 -14.47
C ASN A 52 -9.45 4.76 -12.97
N GLY A 53 -8.79 5.86 -12.60
CA GLY A 53 -8.59 6.26 -11.22
C GLY A 53 -7.37 5.60 -10.56
N MET A 54 -7.06 6.09 -9.36
CA MET A 54 -6.03 5.52 -8.49
C MET A 54 -6.66 4.41 -7.63
N ILE A 55 -5.84 3.53 -7.08
CA ILE A 55 -6.28 2.44 -6.19
C ILE A 55 -5.93 2.86 -4.76
N SER A 56 -6.91 3.02 -3.88
CA SER A 56 -6.63 3.31 -2.47
C SER A 56 -6.04 2.11 -1.75
N ASP A 57 -5.26 2.39 -0.71
CA ASP A 57 -4.78 1.44 0.28
C ASP A 57 -5.94 0.65 0.91
N ASP A 58 -7.10 1.28 1.13
CA ASP A 58 -8.37 0.70 1.53
C ASP A 58 -8.82 -0.43 0.56
N GLU A 59 -8.73 -0.17 -0.75
CA GLU A 59 -9.03 -1.16 -1.80
C GLU A 59 -7.97 -2.26 -1.86
N VAL A 60 -6.69 -1.92 -1.69
CA VAL A 60 -5.60 -2.90 -1.59
C VAL A 60 -5.85 -3.82 -0.39
N HIS A 61 -6.15 -3.25 0.77
CA HIS A 61 -6.41 -3.95 2.02
C HIS A 61 -7.58 -4.92 1.86
N ALA A 62 -8.72 -4.42 1.37
CA ALA A 62 -9.90 -5.23 1.14
C ALA A 62 -9.65 -6.37 0.13
N THR A 63 -8.76 -6.16 -0.85
CA THR A 63 -8.51 -7.11 -1.93
C THR A 63 -7.47 -8.18 -1.56
N ILE A 64 -6.36 -7.84 -0.89
CA ILE A 64 -5.25 -8.78 -0.66
C ILE A 64 -4.85 -8.99 0.80
N VAL A 65 -5.27 -8.15 1.73
CA VAL A 65 -4.92 -8.27 3.17
C VAL A 65 -6.05 -8.94 3.95
N LYS A 66 -7.24 -8.33 3.93
CA LYS A 66 -8.42 -8.81 4.63
C LYS A 66 -8.79 -10.27 4.32
N PRO A 67 -8.75 -10.76 3.06
CA PRO A 67 -9.19 -12.13 2.76
C PRO A 67 -8.18 -13.22 3.15
N LEU A 68 -6.98 -12.89 3.63
CA LEU A 68 -5.95 -13.88 3.93
C LEU A 68 -6.41 -14.84 5.04
N PRO A 69 -6.58 -16.15 4.73
CA PRO A 69 -7.05 -17.11 5.70
C PRO A 69 -5.91 -17.55 6.63
N VAL A 70 -6.28 -18.25 7.71
CA VAL A 70 -5.32 -18.72 8.70
C VAL A 70 -4.18 -19.53 8.07
N GLY A 71 -2.95 -19.23 8.48
CA GLY A 71 -1.75 -19.93 7.98
C GLY A 71 -1.25 -19.51 6.61
N VAL A 72 -1.89 -18.55 5.93
CA VAL A 72 -1.35 -17.91 4.71
C VAL A 72 -0.49 -16.71 5.08
N LYS A 73 0.61 -16.51 4.34
CA LYS A 73 1.49 -15.35 4.50
C LYS A 73 1.53 -14.52 3.23
N LEU A 74 1.34 -13.21 3.35
CA LEU A 74 1.56 -12.23 2.28
C LEU A 74 2.81 -11.40 2.61
N HIS A 75 3.75 -11.35 1.68
CA HIS A 75 4.90 -10.46 1.73
C HIS A 75 4.71 -9.38 0.66
N ALA A 76 4.43 -8.16 1.10
CA ALA A 76 4.30 -7.00 0.24
C ALA A 76 5.60 -6.20 0.25
N LEU A 77 6.06 -5.84 -0.94
CA LEU A 77 7.18 -4.93 -1.16
C LEU A 77 6.64 -3.75 -1.96
N VAL A 78 6.55 -2.58 -1.32
CA VAL A 78 5.96 -1.39 -1.94
C VAL A 78 7.00 -0.28 -1.99
N ASP A 79 7.41 0.07 -3.18
CA ASP A 79 8.35 1.15 -3.46
C ASP A 79 7.62 2.30 -4.16
N ALA A 80 6.91 3.09 -3.36
CA ALA A 80 6.16 4.26 -3.79
C ALA A 80 6.23 5.36 -2.72
N CYS A 81 5.99 6.61 -3.09
CA CYS A 81 5.84 7.69 -2.11
C CYS A 81 4.64 7.42 -1.22
N HIS A 82 4.77 7.78 0.07
CA HIS A 82 3.75 7.50 1.08
C HIS A 82 3.49 5.99 1.31
N SER A 83 4.43 5.10 0.94
CA SER A 83 4.14 3.66 0.97
C SER A 83 4.09 2.98 2.34
N GLY A 84 4.37 3.70 3.42
CA GLY A 84 4.34 3.17 4.80
C GLY A 84 2.97 2.62 5.21
N SER A 85 1.90 3.17 4.64
CA SER A 85 0.49 2.84 4.87
C SER A 85 -0.19 2.12 3.71
N SER A 86 0.47 1.86 2.57
CA SER A 86 -0.20 1.38 1.34
C SER A 86 -0.95 0.03 1.41
N LEU A 87 -0.80 -0.71 2.51
CA LEU A 87 -1.54 -1.95 2.79
C LEU A 87 -2.48 -1.80 4.00
N ASP A 88 -2.48 -0.64 4.62
CA ASP A 88 -3.37 -0.25 5.68
C ASP A 88 -3.32 -1.23 6.87
N LEU A 89 -2.09 -1.50 7.30
CA LEU A 89 -1.81 -2.46 8.36
C LEU A 89 -1.94 -1.78 9.73
N PRO A 90 -2.43 -2.50 10.76
CA PRO A 90 -2.73 -1.91 12.06
C PRO A 90 -1.49 -1.45 12.83
N TYR A 91 -0.32 -1.96 12.46
CA TYR A 91 0.94 -1.64 13.11
C TYR A 91 2.01 -1.32 12.07
N VAL A 92 2.74 -0.24 12.35
CA VAL A 92 3.94 0.13 11.60
C VAL A 92 5.15 -0.02 12.53
N CYS A 93 6.25 -0.53 11.98
CA CYS A 93 7.51 -0.63 12.68
C CYS A 93 8.51 0.34 12.06
N LYS A 94 8.97 1.34 12.83
CA LYS A 94 9.99 2.30 12.39
C LYS A 94 11.27 2.09 13.21
N ILE A 95 12.43 2.38 12.60
CA ILE A 95 13.70 2.44 13.32
C ILE A 95 13.88 3.87 13.81
N ASN A 96 13.99 4.06 15.12
CA ASN A 96 14.24 5.39 15.67
C ASN A 96 15.69 5.85 15.41
N ARG A 97 15.98 7.14 15.66
CA ARG A 97 17.32 7.73 15.45
C ARG A 97 18.46 7.02 16.21
N ASN A 98 18.12 6.25 17.24
CA ASN A 98 19.07 5.52 18.07
C ASN A 98 19.24 4.06 17.61
N GLY A 99 18.59 3.64 16.51
CA GLY A 99 18.71 2.30 15.94
C GLY A 99 17.78 1.25 16.55
N TYR A 100 16.81 1.64 17.38
CA TYR A 100 15.85 0.71 17.99
C TYR A 100 14.55 0.66 17.18
N TRP A 101 14.01 -0.55 17.04
CA TRP A 101 12.69 -0.79 16.46
C TRP A 101 11.58 -0.33 17.41
N GLN A 102 10.65 0.45 16.89
CA GLN A 102 9.46 0.91 17.61
C GLN A 102 8.22 0.54 16.81
N TRP A 103 7.29 -0.14 17.48
CA TRP A 103 5.99 -0.50 16.93
C TRP A 103 4.98 0.54 17.37
N GLU A 104 4.29 1.13 16.40
CA GLU A 104 3.29 2.16 16.61
C GLU A 104 1.97 1.73 15.94
N PRO A 105 0.82 1.98 16.58
CA PRO A 105 -0.46 1.78 15.92
C PRO A 105 -0.60 2.81 14.79
N HIS A 106 -1.08 2.38 13.62
CA HIS A 106 -1.14 3.24 12.44
C HIS A 106 -2.54 3.49 11.90
N SER A 107 -3.49 2.59 12.17
CA SER A 107 -4.87 2.75 11.71
C SER A 107 -5.88 2.82 12.86
N ARG A 108 -7.02 3.44 12.59
CA ARG A 108 -8.19 3.40 13.47
C ARG A 108 -9.14 2.30 12.98
N GLY A 109 -9.55 1.42 13.89
CA GLY A 109 -10.53 0.35 13.58
C GLY A 109 -9.90 -1.03 13.40
N ASP A 110 -10.73 -1.99 12.95
CA ASP A 110 -10.34 -3.39 12.78
C ASP A 110 -9.82 -3.63 11.35
N LYS A 111 -8.53 -3.34 11.15
CA LYS A 111 -7.81 -3.54 9.88
C LYS A 111 -6.99 -4.85 9.90
N GLY A 112 -7.59 -5.91 10.44
CA GLY A 112 -6.98 -7.23 10.53
C GLY A 112 -7.15 -8.09 9.28
N THR A 113 -6.31 -9.10 9.14
CA THR A 113 -6.52 -10.21 8.18
C THR A 113 -7.62 -11.16 8.68
N SER A 114 -8.12 -12.06 7.82
CA SER A 114 -9.00 -13.18 8.22
C SER A 114 -8.26 -14.33 8.92
N GLY A 115 -7.14 -14.05 9.59
CA GLY A 115 -6.31 -15.00 10.33
C GLY A 115 -4.93 -15.28 9.71
N GLY A 116 -4.69 -14.81 8.48
CA GLY A 116 -3.37 -14.87 7.85
C GLY A 116 -2.39 -13.83 8.41
N LEU A 117 -1.18 -13.78 7.86
CA LEU A 117 -0.17 -12.79 8.21
C LEU A 117 0.18 -11.96 6.98
N ALA A 118 0.02 -10.65 7.07
CA ALA A 118 0.50 -9.70 6.07
C ALA A 118 1.69 -8.93 6.62
N ILE A 119 2.76 -8.82 5.82
CA ILE A 119 3.96 -8.05 6.12
C ILE A 119 4.19 -7.12 4.94
N CYS A 120 4.30 -5.81 5.20
CA CYS A 120 4.70 -4.83 4.20
C CYS A 120 6.11 -4.32 4.49
N LEU A 121 6.95 -4.28 3.46
CA LEU A 121 8.23 -3.60 3.45
C LEU A 121 8.12 -2.41 2.49
N SER A 122 8.22 -1.20 3.03
CA SER A 122 8.14 0.04 2.27
C SER A 122 9.52 0.70 2.15
N GLY A 123 9.78 1.31 0.98
CA GLY A 123 11.03 1.99 0.65
C GLY A 123 11.08 3.49 0.94
N CYS A 124 9.96 4.12 1.30
CA CYS A 124 9.87 5.57 1.52
C CYS A 124 9.18 5.90 2.84
N ASP A 125 9.71 6.87 3.58
CA ASP A 125 8.99 7.48 4.71
C ASP A 125 7.73 8.19 4.15
N ASP A 126 6.65 8.12 4.91
CA ASP A 126 5.33 8.73 4.67
C ASP A 126 5.36 10.25 4.40
N ASN A 127 6.51 10.89 4.59
CA ASN A 127 6.68 12.33 4.48
C ASN A 127 7.55 12.79 3.29
N GLN A 128 7.84 11.91 2.32
CA GLN A 128 8.56 12.28 1.09
C GLN A 128 7.63 12.27 -0.13
N THR A 129 7.21 13.47 -0.54
CA THR A 129 6.58 13.72 -1.84
C THR A 129 7.62 13.55 -2.95
N SER A 130 7.49 12.54 -3.81
CA SER A 130 8.20 12.56 -5.10
C SER A 130 7.59 13.68 -5.92
N SER A 131 8.33 14.76 -6.04
CA SER A 131 8.00 15.81 -6.98
C SER A 131 8.40 15.31 -8.37
N ASP A 132 7.42 15.05 -9.23
CA ASP A 132 7.70 15.02 -10.66
C ASP A 132 8.35 16.36 -11.02
N THR A 133 9.65 16.32 -11.28
CA THR A 133 10.35 17.49 -11.77
C THR A 133 9.99 17.60 -13.24
N SER A 134 9.26 18.64 -13.63
CA SER A 134 8.99 19.01 -15.02
C SER A 134 10.25 19.46 -15.80
N ALA A 135 11.46 19.03 -15.37
CA ALA A 135 12.75 19.43 -15.93
C ALA A 135 12.99 18.91 -17.36
N PHE A 136 12.12 18.04 -17.88
CA PHE A 136 12.12 17.64 -19.29
C PHE A 136 10.71 17.62 -19.89
N THR A 137 9.91 18.66 -19.66
CA THR A 137 8.88 19.03 -20.64
C THR A 137 9.55 19.85 -21.75
N GLY A 138 10.38 19.17 -22.54
CA GLY A 138 10.68 19.62 -23.88
C GLY A 138 9.45 19.31 -24.72
N ASP A 139 8.82 20.36 -25.26
CA ASP A 139 7.68 20.31 -26.16
C ASP A 139 7.77 19.15 -27.18
N THR A 140 7.14 18.00 -26.91
CA THR A 140 6.73 17.09 -27.98
C THR A 140 5.54 16.24 -27.56
N ILE A 141 4.37 16.64 -28.06
CA ILE A 141 3.21 15.77 -28.22
C ILE A 141 3.46 14.90 -29.47
N THR A 142 3.48 13.58 -29.30
CA THR A 142 3.13 12.56 -30.31
C THR A 142 2.75 11.31 -29.51
N GLY A 143 1.61 10.65 -29.66
CA GLY A 143 0.79 10.37 -30.83
C GLY A 143 0.48 8.89 -30.79
#